data_AF-A0A8J1J0J4-F1
#
_entry.id   AF-A0A8J1J0J4-F1
#
_cell.length_a   1.000
_cell.length_b   1.000
_cell.length_c   1.000
_cell.angle_alpha   90.00
_cell.angle_beta   90.00
_cell.angle_gamma   90.00
#
_symmetry.space_group_name_H-M   'P 1'
#
loop_
_entity.id
_entity.type
_entity.pdbx_description
1 polymer ?
#
loop_
_entity_poly.entity_id
_entity_poly.type
_entity_poly.pdbx_seq_one_letter_code
_entity_poly.pdbx_strand_id
1 'polypeptide(L)'
;MGRTTSTNLHRTLKTITLACSFLLGLGDSCYNTQMLSILGSLYPDNSAPAFAVFKFVQSVSAAVAFFYSNYLLLHWQLLILVIFGFFGTISFFFVEWGLTRRSQYNSM
;
A
#
# COMPACT_ATOMS: atom_id res chain seq x y z
N MET A 1 8.69 -46.24 -5.32
CA MET A 1 9.62 -45.12 -5.09
C MET A 1 8.90 -43.79 -5.41
N GLY A 2 7.87 -43.38 -4.65
CA GLY A 2 7.04 -42.22 -5.02
C GLY A 2 6.32 -41.51 -3.87
N ARG A 3 6.61 -41.86 -2.61
CA ARG A 3 5.94 -41.28 -1.43
C ARG A 3 6.76 -40.20 -0.70
N THR A 4 8.06 -40.06 -1.00
CA THR A 4 8.95 -39.09 -0.33
C THR A 4 8.98 -37.71 -1.00
N THR A 5 8.62 -37.61 -2.29
CA THR A 5 8.61 -36.32 -3.00
C THR A 5 7.43 -35.44 -2.55
N SER A 6 6.24 -36.02 -2.31
CA SER A 6 5.04 -35.25 -1.94
C SER A 6 5.08 -34.66 -0.51
N THR A 7 5.79 -35.28 0.43
CA THR A 7 5.92 -34.77 1.80
C THR A 7 6.92 -33.61 1.89
N ASN A 8 8.03 -33.69 1.14
CA ASN A 8 9.00 -32.60 1.00
C ASN A 8 8.41 -31.41 0.24
N LEU A 9 7.64 -31.67 -0.82
CA LEU A 9 6.92 -30.64 -1.56
C LEU A 9 5.94 -29.87 -0.66
N HIS A 10 5.10 -30.58 0.12
CA HIS A 10 4.15 -29.93 1.04
C HIS A 10 4.86 -29.11 2.14
N ARG A 11 6.00 -29.58 2.68
CA ARG A 11 6.78 -28.83 3.67
C ARG A 11 7.41 -27.57 3.07
N THR A 12 7.98 -27.66 1.87
CA THR A 12 8.58 -26.51 1.17
C THR A 12 7.53 -25.48 0.76
N LEU A 13 6.37 -25.91 0.23
CA LEU A 13 5.27 -25.00 -0.08
C LEU A 13 4.76 -24.27 1.17
N LYS A 14 4.65 -24.96 2.32
CA LYS A 14 4.28 -24.31 3.58
C LYS A 14 5.27 -23.22 3.98
N THR A 15 6.57 -23.50 3.91
CA THR A 15 7.59 -22.51 4.25
C THR A 15 7.54 -21.32 3.29
N ILE A 16 7.35 -21.54 1.99
CA ILE A 16 7.25 -20.45 1.00
C ILE A 16 5.99 -19.62 1.22
N THR A 17 4.84 -20.25 1.46
CA THR A 17 3.59 -19.52 1.74
C THR A 17 3.71 -18.71 3.04
N LEU A 18 4.29 -19.29 4.10
CA LEU A 18 4.50 -18.58 5.35
C LEU A 18 5.50 -17.42 5.20
N ALA A 19 6.59 -17.64 4.47
CA ALA A 19 7.57 -16.59 4.17
C ALA A 19 6.93 -15.48 3.32
N CYS A 20 6.13 -15.83 2.31
CA CYS A 20 5.42 -14.88 1.46
C CYS A 20 4.41 -14.05 2.28
N SER A 21 3.55 -14.70 3.08
CA SER A 21 2.62 -14.00 3.97
C SER A 21 3.34 -13.12 4.99
N PHE A 22 4.49 -13.56 5.51
CA PHE A 22 5.31 -12.78 6.43
C PHE A 22 5.92 -11.55 5.76
N LEU A 23 6.55 -11.71 4.58
CA LEU A 23 7.13 -10.59 3.82
C LEU A 23 6.04 -9.62 3.34
N LEU A 24 4.91 -10.12 2.87
CA LEU A 24 3.75 -9.30 2.48
C LEU A 24 3.19 -8.53 3.68
N GLY A 25 3.02 -9.19 4.83
CA GLY A 25 2.57 -8.54 6.06
C GLY A 25 3.56 -7.49 6.59
N LEU A 26 4.87 -7.75 6.47
CA LEU A 26 5.92 -6.78 6.75
C LEU A 26 5.84 -5.57 5.81
N GLY A 27 5.67 -5.81 4.51
CA GLY A 27 5.55 -4.78 3.49
C GLY A 27 4.33 -3.87 3.72
N ASP A 28 3.16 -4.46 3.97
CA ASP A 28 1.91 -3.72 4.25
C ASP A 28 2.04 -2.85 5.50
N SER A 29 2.61 -3.41 6.58
CA SER A 29 2.82 -2.68 7.83
C SER A 29 3.80 -1.51 7.67
N CYS A 30 4.88 -1.72 6.91
CA CYS A 30 5.88 -0.69 6.64
C CYS A 30 5.29 0.42 5.76
N TYR A 31 4.53 0.06 4.73
CA TYR A 31 3.82 1.01 3.87
C TYR A 31 2.80 1.85 4.66
N ASN A 32 2.01 1.22 5.52
CA ASN A 32 1.07 1.91 6.40
C ASN A 32 1.80 2.91 7.32
N THR A 33 2.94 2.51 7.91
CA THR A 33 3.74 3.40 8.77
C THR A 33 4.36 4.56 7.98
N GLN A 34 4.91 4.28 6.80
CA GLN A 34 5.56 5.29 5.97
C GLN A 34 4.58 6.34 5.48
N MET A 35 3.39 5.94 5.03
CA MET A 35 2.38 6.90 4.60
C MET A 35 1.86 7.76 5.75
N LEU A 36 1.60 7.15 6.91
CA LEU A 36 1.14 7.89 8.10
C LEU A 36 2.19 8.90 8.57
N SER A 37 3.48 8.54 8.51
CA SER A 37 4.60 9.43 8.88
C SER A 37 4.68 10.66 7.97
N ILE A 38 4.58 10.47 6.66
CA ILE A 38 4.61 11.58 5.70
C ILE A 38 3.39 12.49 5.90
N LEU A 39 2.20 11.92 6.06
CA LEU A 39 0.98 12.69 6.26
C LEU A 39 1.07 13.57 7.51
N GLY A 40 1.63 13.03 8.61
CA GLY A 40 1.87 13.76 9.85
C GLY A 40 2.93 14.86 9.70
N SER A 41 3.97 14.63 8.90
CA SER A 41 5.00 15.64 8.62
C SER A 41 4.53 16.77 7.70
N LEU A 42 3.62 16.48 6.76
CA LEU A 42 3.12 17.45 5.79
C LEU A 42 1.98 18.32 6.33
N TYR A 43 1.15 17.75 7.21
CA TYR A 43 0.04 18.44 7.87
C TYR A 43 0.21 18.41 9.39
N PRO A 44 1.23 19.05 9.98
CA PRO A 44 1.50 18.97 11.42
C PRO A 44 0.39 19.59 12.27
N ASP A 45 -0.16 20.75 11.87
CA ASP A 45 -1.26 21.39 12.61
C ASP A 45 -2.63 20.74 12.35
N ASN A 46 -2.79 20.09 11.20
CA ASN A 46 -4.06 19.53 10.72
C ASN A 46 -3.94 18.03 10.38
N SER A 47 -3.21 17.26 11.19
CA SER A 47 -2.97 15.84 10.86
C SER A 47 -4.24 15.00 10.98
N ALA A 48 -5.14 15.33 11.91
CA ALA A 48 -6.40 14.62 12.14
C ALA A 48 -7.30 14.49 10.89
N PRO A 49 -7.63 15.57 10.16
CA PRO A 49 -8.41 15.46 8.92
C PRO A 49 -7.65 14.72 7.82
N ALA A 50 -6.33 14.85 7.74
CA ALA A 50 -5.52 14.11 6.77
C ALA A 50 -5.60 12.58 7.04
N PHE A 51 -5.44 12.16 8.29
CA PHE A 51 -5.60 10.76 8.69
C PHE A 51 -7.02 10.26 8.44
N ALA A 52 -8.04 11.09 8.67
CA ALA A 52 -9.43 10.72 8.39
C ALA A 52 -9.66 10.44 6.91
N VAL A 53 -9.14 11.29 6.01
CA VAL A 53 -9.21 11.06 4.55
C VAL A 53 -8.45 9.79 4.16
N PHE A 54 -7.30 9.51 4.76
CA PHE A 54 -6.56 8.27 4.51
C PHE A 54 -7.37 7.02 4.93
N LYS A 55 -7.95 7.02 6.13
CA LYS A 55 -8.80 5.92 6.62
C LYS A 55 -10.08 5.77 5.79
N PHE A 56 -10.63 6.87 5.28
CA PHE A 56 -11.78 6.87 4.37
C PHE A 56 -11.43 6.18 3.04
N VAL A 57 -10.32 6.58 2.41
CA VAL A 57 -9.84 5.94 1.16
C VAL A 57 -9.56 4.45 1.37
N GLN A 58 -8.94 4.07 2.50
CA GLN A 58 -8.72 2.66 2.85
C GLN A 58 -10.03 1.87 2.93
N SER A 59 -11.08 2.43 3.56
CA SER A 59 -12.40 1.80 3.67
C SER A 59 -13.13 1.73 2.33
N VAL A 60 -13.07 2.78 1.50
CA VAL A 60 -13.65 2.77 0.15
C VAL A 60 -12.96 1.71 -0.71
N SER A 61 -11.64 1.61 -0.64
CA SER A 61 -10.87 0.59 -1.36
C SER A 61 -11.27 -0.83 -0.93
N ALA A 62 -11.44 -1.06 0.38
CA ALA A 62 -11.93 -2.33 0.91
C ALA A 62 -13.36 -2.63 0.44
N ALA A 63 -14.26 -1.63 0.46
CA ALA A 63 -15.62 -1.77 -0.03
C ALA A 63 -15.67 -2.12 -1.52
N VAL A 64 -14.85 -1.45 -2.34
CA VAL A 64 -14.69 -1.75 -3.77
C VAL A 64 -14.13 -3.16 -3.97
N ALA A 65 -13.13 -3.57 -3.19
CA ALA A 65 -12.57 -4.91 -3.24
C ALA A 65 -13.61 -6.00 -2.91
N PHE A 66 -14.46 -5.77 -1.90
CA PHE A 66 -15.58 -6.66 -1.60
C PHE A 66 -16.65 -6.66 -2.69
N PHE A 67 -16.93 -5.52 -3.34
CA PHE A 67 -17.88 -5.43 -4.44
C PHE A 67 -17.42 -6.23 -5.67
N TYR A 68 -16.12 -6.16 -6.00
CA TYR A 68 -15.51 -6.91 -7.10
C TYR A 68 -15.19 -8.38 -6.75
N SER A 69 -15.26 -8.77 -5.48
CA SER A 69 -14.94 -10.12 -4.98
C SER A 69 -15.80 -11.24 -5.62
N ASN A 70 -16.94 -10.90 -6.22
CA ASN A 70 -17.81 -11.88 -6.87
C ASN A 70 -17.31 -12.30 -8.28
N TYR A 71 -16.40 -11.53 -8.90
CA TYR A 71 -16.06 -11.69 -10.33
C TYR A 71 -14.55 -11.83 -10.69
N LEU A 72 -13.58 -11.65 -9.78
CA LEU A 72 -12.18 -11.46 -10.19
C LEU A 72 -11.10 -12.33 -9.52
N LEU A 73 -10.29 -12.95 -10.40
CA LEU A 73 -8.96 -13.54 -10.16
C LEU A 73 -7.94 -12.48 -9.68
N LEU A 74 -6.97 -12.94 -8.88
CA LEU A 74 -5.83 -12.23 -8.25
C LEU A 74 -5.15 -11.12 -9.10
N HIS A 75 -5.19 -11.22 -10.44
CA HIS A 75 -4.53 -10.31 -11.37
C HIS A 75 -5.11 -8.90 -11.42
N TRP A 76 -6.44 -8.74 -11.32
CA TRP A 76 -7.05 -7.40 -11.44
C TRP A 76 -6.88 -6.56 -10.18
N GLN A 77 -6.76 -7.22 -9.03
CA GLN A 77 -6.50 -6.57 -7.75
C GLN A 77 -5.06 -6.00 -7.67
N LEU A 78 -4.09 -6.70 -8.26
CA LEU A 78 -2.72 -6.23 -8.43
C LEU A 78 -2.62 -5.03 -9.38
N LEU A 79 -3.45 -4.98 -10.43
CA LEU A 79 -3.46 -3.88 -11.40
C LEU A 79 -4.02 -2.59 -10.78
N ILE A 80 -5.08 -2.69 -9.98
CA ILE A 80 -5.61 -1.55 -9.22
C ILE A 80 -4.56 -1.00 -8.24
N LEU A 81 -3.83 -1.89 -7.55
CA LEU A 81 -2.78 -1.51 -6.61
C LEU A 81 -1.65 -0.74 -7.30
N VAL A 82 -1.22 -1.22 -8.47
CA VAL A 82 -0.16 -0.56 -9.26
C VAL A 82 -0.62 0.80 -9.76
N ILE A 83 -1.84 0.93 -10.31
CA ILE A 83 -2.34 2.21 -10.82
C ILE A 83 -2.51 3.23 -9.69
N PHE A 84 -3.14 2.85 -8.58
CA PHE A 84 -3.29 3.74 -7.43
C PHE A 84 -1.93 4.11 -6.81
N GLY A 85 -0.99 3.17 -6.77
CA GLY A 85 0.39 3.41 -6.35
C GLY A 85 1.07 4.44 -7.25
N PHE A 86 0.95 4.29 -8.57
CA PHE A 86 1.52 5.22 -9.55
C PHE A 86 0.94 6.64 -9.39
N PHE A 87 -0.39 6.75 -9.23
CA PHE A 87 -1.05 8.02 -8.95
C PHE A 87 -0.62 8.63 -7.62
N GLY A 88 -0.43 7.81 -6.58
CA GLY A 88 0.10 8.24 -5.29
C GLY A 88 1.50 8.82 -5.39
N THR A 89 2.41 8.15 -6.10
CA THR A 89 3.78 8.65 -6.34
C THR A 89 3.77 9.95 -7.14
N ILE A 90 2.93 10.05 -8.18
CA ILE A 90 2.80 11.28 -8.97
C ILE A 90 2.28 12.44 -8.11
N SER A 91 1.26 12.19 -7.28
CA SER A 91 0.70 13.19 -6.36
C SER A 91 1.76 13.69 -5.37
N PHE A 92 2.60 12.79 -4.88
CA PHE A 92 3.72 13.10 -4.00
C PHE A 92 4.73 14.04 -4.67
N PHE A 93 5.15 13.70 -5.88
CA PHE A 93 6.04 14.53 -6.69
C PHE A 93 5.43 15.92 -6.93
N PHE A 94 4.12 15.98 -7.20
CA PHE A 94 3.43 17.25 -7.44
C PHE A 94 3.36 18.13 -6.20
N VAL A 95 3.08 17.54 -5.03
CA VAL A 95 3.05 18.23 -3.74
C VAL A 95 4.44 18.74 -3.34
N GLU A 96 5.46 17.89 -3.44
CA GLU A 96 6.86 18.25 -3.13
C GLU A 96 7.33 19.42 -4.01
N TRP A 97 7.01 19.40 -5.32
CA TRP A 97 7.32 20.51 -6.22
C TRP A 97 6.54 21.78 -5.87
N GLY A 98 5.28 21.65 -5.48
CA GLY A 98 4.46 22.79 -5.06
C GLY A 98 4.98 23.47 -3.79
N LEU A 99 5.42 22.68 -2.80
CA LEU A 99 5.98 23.17 -1.54
C LEU A 99 7.36 23.79 -1.72
N THR A 100 8.23 23.15 -2.51
CA THR A 100 9.57 23.68 -2.81
C THR A 100 9.48 25.03 -3.51
N ARG A 101 8.53 25.18 -4.46
CA ARG A 101 8.28 26.48 -5.12
C ARG A 101 7.76 27.54 -4.15
N ARG A 102 6.94 27.17 -3.16
CA ARG A 102 6.44 28.09 -2.13
C ARG A 102 7.57 28.59 -1.22
N SER A 103 8.51 27.72 -0.85
CA SER A 103 9.67 28.05 -0.02
C SER A 103 10.66 28.99 -0.73
N GLN A 104 10.87 28.78 -2.03
CA GLN A 104 11.71 29.67 -2.86
C GLN A 104 11.10 31.07 -3.05
N TYR A 105 9.77 31.18 -3.18
CA TYR A 105 9.08 32.48 -3.27
C TYR A 105 9.15 33.28 -1.96
N ASN A 106 9.05 32.62 -0.80
CA ASN A 106 9.11 33.29 0.51
C ASN A 106 10.53 33.76 0.90
N SER A 107 11.53 33.57 0.04
CA SER A 107 12.92 33.95 0.25
C SER A 107 13.39 35.08 -0.70
N MET A 108 12.49 35.64 -1.52
CA MET A 108 12.68 36.83 -2.37
C MET A 108 11.83 37.98 -1.85
#